data_AF-A0A7S2M9T1-F1
#
_entry.id   AF-A0A7S2M9T1-F1
#
_cell.length_a   1.000
_cell.length_b   1.000
_cell.length_c   1.000
_cell.angle_alpha   90.00
_cell.angle_beta   90.00
_cell.angle_gamma   90.00
#
_symmetry.space_group_name_H-M   'P 1'
#
loop_
_entity.id
_entity.type
_entity.pdbx_description
1 polymer ?
#
loop_
_entity_poly.entity_id
_entity_poly.type
_entity_poly.pdbx_seq_one_letter_code
_entity_poly.pdbx_strand_id
1 'polypeptide(L)'
;MSLPSSPVTGAFTGIQWDPMQKLRLTQPEKLLLRSGEANPIDYTLNNAEESTAYVKVVLKVLAEASGASGPSSKVSHLKGMLPDDEALQILYTDPMGVVTHYAITKLYDIIVCLKEKKMGGDVSIGATFYNEDDGNLLDEWRPLLRVLHLGGSGDAFAQRGAAYCLAHILMAGCPSQRFATNRSLKINHASVMEPLQALISWITSQLQSSASSSLSLVTPTLTALMICPEARSMFANSGGIGYLSRHLRNGTKGSKTGSGATVQQLYELCFCLWTLTYECNSSAMIRTAFVRDNAVHALVDLVSSAPREKVVRVALS
;
A
#
# COMPACT_ATOMS: atom_id res chain seq x y z
N MET A 1 -8.80 -6.90 0.85
CA MET A 1 -9.42 -5.56 0.97
C MET A 1 -9.12 -4.80 -0.30
N SER A 2 -10.12 -4.19 -0.93
CA SER A 2 -9.94 -3.41 -2.16
C SER A 2 -9.51 -1.98 -1.82
N LEU A 3 -8.55 -1.44 -2.56
CA LEU A 3 -8.35 0.01 -2.57
C LEU A 3 -9.60 0.68 -3.16
N PRO A 4 -9.96 1.90 -2.72
CA PRO A 4 -10.99 2.67 -3.41
C PRO A 4 -10.52 2.95 -4.85
N SER A 5 -11.41 2.84 -5.83
CA SER A 5 -11.10 3.18 -7.23
C SER A 5 -10.61 4.62 -7.35
N SER A 6 -9.75 4.90 -8.32
CA SER A 6 -9.32 6.28 -8.57
C SER A 6 -10.46 7.08 -9.20
N PRO A 7 -10.66 8.37 -8.79
CA PRO A 7 -11.70 9.27 -9.29
C PRO A 7 -11.85 9.30 -10.81
N VAL A 8 -10.76 9.07 -11.53
CA VAL A 8 -10.66 9.22 -12.98
C VAL A 8 -10.58 7.89 -13.72
N THR A 9 -10.46 6.75 -13.04
CA THR A 9 -10.20 5.45 -13.67
C THR A 9 -11.36 4.97 -14.57
N GLY A 10 -12.61 5.32 -14.24
CA GLY A 10 -13.79 4.88 -15.00
C GLY A 10 -13.80 5.35 -16.46
N ALA A 11 -13.20 6.50 -16.74
CA ALA A 11 -13.25 7.16 -18.04
C ALA A 11 -12.18 6.69 -19.03
N PHE A 12 -11.20 5.89 -18.57
CA PHE A 12 -10.06 5.49 -19.39
C PHE A 12 -9.93 3.98 -19.42
N THR A 13 -10.18 3.39 -20.58
CA THR A 13 -9.78 2.00 -20.87
C THR A 13 -8.26 1.87 -21.03
N GLY A 14 -7.59 2.96 -21.40
CA GLY A 14 -6.14 3.10 -21.51
C GLY A 14 -5.74 4.56 -21.71
N ILE A 15 -4.45 4.88 -21.51
CA ILE A 15 -3.92 6.23 -21.73
C ILE A 15 -3.42 6.36 -23.17
N GLN A 16 -3.79 7.44 -23.85
CA GLN A 16 -3.14 7.78 -25.11
C GLN A 16 -1.72 8.30 -24.82
N TRP A 17 -0.73 7.45 -25.04
CA TRP A 17 0.67 7.74 -24.71
C TRP A 17 1.38 8.70 -25.67
N ASP A 18 0.88 8.89 -26.90
CA ASP A 18 1.57 9.73 -27.89
C ASP A 18 1.51 11.23 -27.60
N PRO A 19 0.38 11.78 -27.11
CA PRO A 19 0.31 13.18 -26.67
C PRO A 19 1.12 13.49 -25.40
N MET A 20 1.60 12.48 -24.67
CA MET A 20 2.25 12.64 -23.36
C MET A 20 3.74 13.00 -23.48
N GLN A 21 4.04 14.15 -24.09
CA GLN A 21 5.41 14.60 -24.38
C GLN A 21 6.32 14.75 -23.14
N LYS A 22 5.74 14.90 -21.94
CA LYS A 22 6.49 14.99 -20.68
C LYS A 22 7.03 13.63 -20.21
N LEU A 23 6.43 12.53 -20.67
CA LEU A 23 6.87 11.18 -20.36
C LEU A 23 7.91 10.74 -21.41
N ARG A 24 9.13 10.44 -20.97
CA ARG A 24 10.26 9.98 -21.80
C ARG A 24 10.17 8.47 -22.01
N LEU A 25 9.04 8.05 -22.58
CA LEU A 25 8.77 6.66 -22.96
C LEU A 25 9.26 6.40 -24.38
N THR A 26 10.04 5.34 -24.55
CA THR A 26 10.44 4.80 -25.84
C THR A 26 9.26 4.12 -26.53
N GLN A 27 9.35 3.93 -27.85
CA GLN A 27 8.28 3.27 -28.59
C GLN A 27 7.98 1.83 -28.12
N PRO A 28 8.98 0.98 -27.81
CA PRO A 28 8.72 -0.34 -27.22
C PRO A 28 7.97 -0.27 -25.89
N GLU A 29 8.30 0.68 -25.02
CA GLU A 29 7.61 0.85 -23.73
C GLU A 29 6.15 1.26 -23.92
N LYS A 30 5.86 2.16 -24.86
CA LYS A 30 4.48 2.54 -25.22
C LYS A 30 3.68 1.37 -25.77
N LEU A 31 4.29 0.53 -26.62
CA LEU A 31 3.65 -0.67 -27.16
C LEU A 31 3.36 -1.69 -26.05
N LEU A 32 4.29 -1.84 -25.10
CA LEU A 32 4.11 -2.74 -23.95
C LEU A 32 2.96 -2.27 -23.04
N LEU A 33 2.85 -0.96 -22.78
CA LEU A 33 1.72 -0.39 -22.04
C LEU A 33 0.38 -0.67 -22.73
N ARG A 34 0.30 -0.40 -24.04
CA ARG A 34 -0.92 -0.67 -24.84
C ARG A 34 -1.29 -2.15 -24.85
N SER A 35 -0.29 -3.04 -24.95
CA SER A 35 -0.51 -4.48 -24.89
C SER A 35 -1.07 -4.90 -23.52
N GLY A 36 -0.53 -4.35 -22.43
CA GLY A 36 -1.06 -4.59 -21.09
C GLY A 36 -2.45 -3.99 -20.83
N GLU A 37 -2.84 -2.94 -21.56
CA GLU A 37 -4.19 -2.36 -21.52
C GLU A 37 -5.21 -3.18 -22.32
N ALA A 38 -4.79 -3.80 -23.42
CA ALA A 38 -5.65 -4.57 -24.32
C ALA A 38 -5.96 -5.99 -23.82
N ASN A 39 -5.20 -6.50 -22.85
CA ASN A 39 -5.30 -7.87 -22.36
C ASN A 39 -5.70 -7.92 -20.88
N PRO A 40 -6.36 -9.00 -20.43
CA PRO A 40 -6.53 -9.27 -19.00
C PRO A 40 -5.18 -9.32 -18.28
N ILE A 41 -5.12 -8.79 -17.06
CA ILE A 41 -3.86 -8.67 -16.31
C ILE A 41 -3.17 -10.03 -16.09
N ASP A 42 -3.94 -11.10 -15.89
CA ASP A 42 -3.40 -12.46 -15.74
C ASP A 42 -2.66 -12.95 -17.00
N TYR A 43 -3.13 -12.53 -18.18
CA TYR A 43 -2.49 -12.83 -19.46
C TYR A 43 -1.21 -12.02 -19.60
N THR A 44 -1.24 -10.72 -19.30
CA THR A 44 -0.06 -9.85 -19.33
C THR A 44 1.03 -10.33 -18.37
N LEU A 45 0.64 -10.91 -17.24
CA LEU A 45 1.57 -11.40 -16.22
C LEU A 45 1.85 -12.90 -16.34
N ASN A 46 1.67 -13.52 -17.51
CA ASN A 46 1.79 -14.98 -17.65
C ASN A 46 3.24 -15.51 -17.57
N ASN A 47 4.24 -14.66 -17.85
CA ASN A 47 5.66 -14.97 -17.87
C ASN A 47 6.42 -13.97 -16.99
N ALA A 48 7.43 -14.44 -16.24
CA ALA A 48 8.23 -13.64 -15.33
C ALA A 48 8.97 -12.50 -16.04
N GLU A 49 9.59 -12.78 -17.20
CA GLU A 49 10.35 -11.77 -17.96
C GLU A 49 9.44 -10.64 -18.47
N GLU A 50 8.31 -11.00 -19.08
CA GLU A 50 7.31 -10.04 -19.56
C GLU A 50 6.67 -9.26 -18.41
N SER A 51 6.40 -9.93 -17.27
CA SER A 51 5.89 -9.30 -16.06
C SER A 51 6.85 -8.24 -15.53
N THR A 52 8.14 -8.58 -15.45
CA THR A 52 9.20 -7.67 -15.01
C THR A 52 9.34 -6.49 -15.95
N ALA A 53 9.35 -6.73 -17.27
CA ALA A 53 9.39 -5.67 -18.27
C ALA A 53 8.18 -4.73 -18.14
N TYR A 54 6.97 -5.27 -18.03
CA TYR A 54 5.75 -4.49 -17.90
C TYR A 54 5.76 -3.65 -16.62
N VAL A 55 6.10 -4.25 -15.48
CA VAL A 55 6.21 -3.55 -14.19
C VAL A 55 7.24 -2.43 -14.22
N LYS A 56 8.42 -2.67 -14.81
CA LYS A 56 9.45 -1.63 -14.97
C LYS A 56 8.93 -0.43 -15.74
N VAL A 57 8.16 -0.66 -16.80
CA VAL A 57 7.54 0.43 -17.57
C VAL A 57 6.49 1.17 -16.76
N VAL A 58 5.61 0.47 -16.03
CA VAL A 58 4.61 1.13 -15.17
C VAL A 58 5.27 1.95 -14.04
N LEU A 59 6.34 1.43 -13.43
CA LEU A 59 7.12 2.15 -12.42
C LEU A 59 7.85 3.36 -13.03
N LYS A 60 8.37 3.25 -14.26
CA LYS A 60 8.95 4.38 -14.99
C LYS A 60 7.91 5.46 -15.28
N VAL A 61 6.69 5.08 -15.70
CA VAL A 61 5.57 6.02 -15.88
C VAL A 61 5.30 6.77 -14.56
N LEU A 62 5.26 6.06 -13.42
CA LEU A 62 5.13 6.69 -12.10
C LEU A 62 6.34 7.60 -11.78
N ALA A 63 7.55 7.16 -12.12
CA ALA A 63 8.79 7.92 -11.93
C ALA A 63 8.80 9.26 -12.67
N GLU A 64 8.19 9.33 -13.85
CA GLU A 64 8.15 10.53 -14.65
C GLU A 64 6.94 11.42 -14.31
N ALA A 65 5.79 10.81 -14.03
CA ALA A 65 4.56 11.53 -13.69
C ALA A 65 4.60 12.15 -12.28
N SER A 66 5.21 11.46 -11.31
CA SER A 66 5.25 11.91 -9.90
C SER A 66 6.51 12.75 -9.56
N GLY A 67 7.11 13.39 -10.56
CA GLY A 67 8.38 14.12 -10.45
C GLY A 67 8.35 15.35 -9.50
N ALA A 68 9.51 16.01 -9.36
CA ALA A 68 9.74 17.10 -8.39
C ALA A 68 8.89 18.37 -8.59
N SER A 69 8.12 18.46 -9.67
CA SER A 69 7.22 19.58 -9.98
C SER A 69 5.99 19.68 -9.07
N GLY A 70 5.88 18.80 -8.07
CA GLY A 70 4.84 18.80 -7.05
C GLY A 70 3.67 17.86 -7.38
N PRO A 71 2.82 17.55 -6.39
CA PRO A 71 1.64 16.74 -6.60
C PRO A 71 0.76 17.35 -7.68
N SER A 72 0.19 16.48 -8.50
CA SER A 72 -0.90 16.83 -9.39
C SER A 72 -2.08 17.36 -8.57
N SER A 73 -2.22 18.69 -8.61
CA SER A 73 -3.05 19.41 -7.65
C SER A 73 -4.54 19.25 -7.93
N LYS A 74 -4.97 18.94 -9.15
CA LYS A 74 -6.40 18.85 -9.45
C LYS A 74 -6.94 17.48 -9.12
N VAL A 75 -6.29 16.42 -9.63
CA VAL A 75 -6.76 15.05 -9.44
C VAL A 75 -6.76 14.67 -7.94
N SER A 76 -5.76 15.11 -7.19
CA SER A 76 -5.62 14.81 -5.77
C SER A 76 -6.76 15.35 -4.89
N HIS A 77 -7.48 16.38 -5.32
CA HIS A 77 -8.61 16.96 -4.59
C HIS A 77 -9.98 16.36 -4.96
N LEU A 78 -10.02 15.50 -5.97
CA LEU A 78 -11.26 14.86 -6.41
C LEU A 78 -11.77 13.85 -5.37
N LYS A 79 -13.08 13.80 -5.21
CA LYS A 79 -13.76 12.86 -4.30
C LYS A 79 -14.83 12.10 -5.07
N GLY A 80 -14.81 10.77 -4.92
CA GLY A 80 -15.76 9.90 -5.64
C GLY A 80 -15.38 9.70 -7.10
N MET A 81 -16.16 8.86 -7.79
CA MET A 81 -16.00 8.64 -9.23
C MET A 81 -16.54 9.85 -10.00
N LEU A 82 -15.78 10.32 -10.98
CA LEU A 82 -16.24 11.32 -11.92
C LEU A 82 -16.99 10.66 -13.09
N PRO A 83 -17.95 11.39 -13.70
CA PRO A 83 -18.43 11.10 -15.05
C PRO A 83 -17.30 11.10 -16.09
N ASP A 84 -17.49 10.37 -17.18
CA ASP A 84 -16.45 10.17 -18.20
C ASP A 84 -15.97 11.48 -18.84
N ASP A 85 -16.89 12.40 -19.13
CA ASP A 85 -16.60 13.71 -19.72
C ASP A 85 -15.77 14.61 -18.78
N GLU A 86 -16.11 14.63 -17.50
CA GLU A 86 -15.33 15.36 -16.48
C GLU A 86 -13.94 14.76 -16.31
N ALA A 87 -13.82 13.44 -16.22
CA ALA A 87 -12.53 12.76 -16.12
C ALA A 87 -11.65 12.99 -17.35
N LEU A 88 -12.23 12.98 -18.57
CA LEU A 88 -11.54 13.35 -19.80
C LEU A 88 -11.02 14.80 -19.74
N GLN A 89 -11.82 15.75 -19.24
CA GLN A 89 -11.38 17.13 -19.04
C GLN A 89 -10.20 17.24 -18.05
N ILE A 90 -10.19 16.40 -17.02
CA ILE A 90 -9.09 16.35 -16.05
C ILE A 90 -7.79 15.86 -16.72
N LEU A 91 -7.85 14.92 -17.67
CA LEU A 91 -6.65 14.51 -18.44
C LEU A 91 -6.02 15.67 -19.20
N TYR A 92 -6.82 16.58 -19.76
CA TYR A 92 -6.29 17.77 -20.44
C TYR A 92 -5.68 18.79 -19.47
N THR A 93 -6.27 18.93 -18.28
CA THR A 93 -5.90 20.01 -17.34
C THR A 93 -4.91 19.60 -16.26
N ASP A 94 -4.75 18.30 -16.02
CA ASP A 94 -3.80 17.68 -15.07
C ASP A 94 -3.35 16.27 -15.57
N PRO A 95 -2.67 16.20 -16.73
CA PRO A 95 -2.32 14.91 -17.35
C PRO A 95 -1.42 14.05 -16.47
N MET A 96 -0.48 14.65 -15.71
CA MET A 96 0.42 13.89 -14.84
C MET A 96 -0.30 13.30 -13.63
N GLY A 97 -1.41 13.90 -13.22
CA GLY A 97 -2.21 13.40 -12.09
C GLY A 97 -2.98 12.18 -12.50
N VAL A 98 -3.61 12.25 -13.68
CA VAL A 98 -4.31 11.11 -14.27
C VAL A 98 -3.34 9.97 -14.54
N VAL A 99 -2.15 10.26 -15.08
CA VAL A 99 -1.10 9.25 -15.31
C VAL A 99 -0.59 8.65 -14.00
N THR A 100 -0.42 9.45 -12.94
CA THR A 100 -0.05 8.94 -11.60
C THR A 100 -1.12 7.99 -11.06
N HIS A 101 -2.40 8.40 -11.14
CA HIS A 101 -3.53 7.57 -10.73
C HIS A 101 -3.63 6.27 -11.53
N TYR A 102 -3.42 6.35 -12.85
CA TYR A 102 -3.36 5.20 -13.73
C TYR A 102 -2.24 4.23 -13.29
N ALA A 103 -1.01 4.72 -13.11
CA ALA A 103 0.12 3.88 -12.77
C ALA A 103 -0.08 3.19 -11.40
N ILE A 104 -0.63 3.91 -10.41
CA ILE A 104 -0.98 3.33 -9.11
C ILE A 104 -2.09 2.27 -9.23
N THR A 105 -3.11 2.51 -10.06
CA THR A 105 -4.17 1.53 -10.32
C THR A 105 -3.59 0.27 -10.94
N LYS A 106 -2.76 0.41 -11.98
CA LYS A 106 -2.12 -0.75 -12.64
C LYS A 106 -1.17 -1.50 -11.72
N LEU A 107 -0.37 -0.81 -10.92
CA LEU A 107 0.49 -1.47 -9.92
C LEU A 107 -0.34 -2.22 -8.88
N TYR A 108 -1.48 -1.67 -8.46
CA TYR A 108 -2.38 -2.37 -7.56
C TYR A 108 -2.95 -3.65 -8.18
N ASP A 109 -3.45 -3.57 -9.42
CA ASP A 109 -3.98 -4.73 -10.15
C ASP A 109 -2.92 -5.82 -10.33
N ILE A 110 -1.68 -5.42 -10.67
CA ILE A 110 -0.53 -6.31 -10.75
C ILE A 110 -0.29 -7.01 -9.40
N ILE A 111 -0.24 -6.26 -8.31
CA ILE A 111 0.00 -6.82 -6.97
C ILE A 111 -1.13 -7.77 -6.54
N VAL A 112 -2.39 -7.43 -6.82
CA VAL A 112 -3.54 -8.32 -6.52
C VAL A 112 -3.44 -9.61 -7.33
N CYS A 113 -3.22 -9.50 -8.65
CA CYS A 113 -3.04 -10.65 -9.53
C CYS A 113 -1.89 -11.56 -9.04
N LEU A 114 -0.71 -11.00 -8.80
CA LEU A 114 0.46 -11.77 -8.36
C LEU A 114 0.26 -12.45 -6.99
N LYS A 115 -0.57 -11.89 -6.11
CA LYS A 115 -0.92 -12.51 -4.83
C LYS A 115 -1.89 -13.67 -4.97
N GLU A 116 -2.75 -13.65 -5.97
CA GLU A 116 -3.73 -14.71 -6.26
C GLU A 116 -3.11 -15.85 -7.06
N LYS A 117 -1.96 -15.63 -7.70
CA LYS A 117 -1.21 -16.70 -8.36
C LYS A 117 -0.84 -17.80 -7.37
N LYS A 118 -0.89 -19.04 -7.87
CA LYS A 118 -0.58 -20.23 -7.08
C LYS A 118 0.81 -20.10 -6.48
N MET A 119 0.91 -20.41 -5.19
CA MET A 119 2.18 -20.54 -4.47
C MET A 119 3.10 -21.49 -5.24
N GLY A 120 4.32 -21.02 -5.55
CA GLY A 120 5.31 -21.78 -6.33
C GLY A 120 5.16 -21.72 -7.85
N GLY A 121 4.29 -20.86 -8.40
CA GLY A 121 4.28 -20.56 -9.83
C GLY A 121 5.52 -19.77 -10.28
N ASP A 122 5.80 -19.80 -11.59
CA ASP A 122 6.97 -19.11 -12.18
C ASP A 122 6.88 -17.59 -12.08
N VAL A 123 5.67 -17.04 -11.99
CA VAL A 123 5.42 -15.61 -11.83
C VAL A 123 4.95 -15.33 -10.41
N SER A 124 5.72 -14.51 -9.70
CA SER A 124 5.46 -14.08 -8.33
C SER A 124 5.99 -12.68 -8.11
N ILE A 125 5.60 -12.02 -7.02
CA ILE A 125 6.16 -10.71 -6.64
C ILE A 125 7.70 -10.79 -6.54
N GLY A 126 8.25 -11.89 -6.00
CA GLY A 126 9.69 -12.11 -5.93
C GLY A 126 10.36 -12.12 -7.31
N ALA A 127 9.81 -12.89 -8.26
CA ALA A 127 10.35 -12.97 -9.62
C ALA A 127 10.17 -11.67 -10.43
N THR A 128 9.19 -10.84 -10.08
CA THR A 128 8.87 -9.61 -10.83
C THR A 128 9.61 -8.37 -10.32
N PHE A 129 9.91 -8.30 -9.02
CA PHE A 129 10.45 -7.09 -8.40
C PHE A 129 11.89 -7.23 -7.87
N TYR A 130 12.53 -8.38 -8.05
CA TYR A 130 13.90 -8.63 -7.60
C TYR A 130 14.76 -9.12 -8.75
N ASN A 131 16.01 -8.66 -8.80
CA ASN A 131 17.00 -9.13 -9.77
C ASN A 131 17.33 -10.60 -9.51
N GLU A 132 17.31 -11.42 -10.56
CA GLU A 132 17.61 -12.85 -10.43
C GLU A 132 19.07 -13.13 -10.05
N ASP A 133 20.00 -12.27 -10.51
CA ASP A 133 21.45 -12.47 -10.35
C ASP A 133 21.92 -12.26 -8.89
N ASP A 134 21.53 -11.14 -8.29
CA ASP A 134 22.00 -10.72 -6.96
C ASP A 134 20.92 -10.79 -5.88
N GLY A 135 19.66 -10.95 -6.27
CA GLY A 135 18.52 -10.98 -5.36
C GLY A 135 18.08 -9.64 -4.82
N ASN A 136 18.64 -8.55 -5.32
CA ASN A 136 18.33 -7.22 -4.82
C ASN A 136 17.00 -6.72 -5.41
N LEU A 137 16.29 -5.94 -4.60
CA LEU A 137 15.08 -5.22 -5.02
C LEU A 137 15.41 -4.28 -6.20
N LEU A 138 14.58 -4.31 -7.24
CA LEU A 138 14.71 -3.47 -8.44
C LEU A 138 14.62 -1.99 -8.15
N ASP A 139 15.65 -1.21 -8.47
CA ASP A 139 15.77 0.22 -8.16
C ASP A 139 14.57 1.10 -8.57
N GLU A 140 13.80 0.67 -9.56
CA GLU A 140 12.58 1.30 -10.07
C GLU A 140 11.45 1.38 -9.04
N TRP A 141 11.55 0.75 -7.85
CA TRP A 141 10.55 0.84 -6.78
C TRP A 141 10.46 2.24 -6.14
N ARG A 142 11.55 3.03 -6.16
CA ARG A 142 11.69 4.31 -5.43
C ARG A 142 10.58 5.36 -5.68
N PRO A 143 9.96 5.48 -6.87
CA PRO A 143 8.83 6.37 -7.09
C PRO A 143 7.65 6.12 -6.16
N LEU A 144 7.42 4.87 -5.73
CA LEU A 144 6.37 4.55 -4.76
C LEU A 144 6.59 5.28 -3.44
N LEU A 145 7.82 5.24 -2.91
CA LEU A 145 8.19 5.95 -1.69
C LEU A 145 8.17 7.47 -1.88
N ARG A 146 8.52 7.94 -3.07
CA ARG A 146 8.45 9.36 -3.42
C ARG A 146 7.01 9.88 -3.42
N VAL A 147 6.04 9.12 -3.92
CA VAL A 147 4.62 9.49 -3.85
C VAL A 147 4.16 9.69 -2.41
N LEU A 148 4.71 8.91 -1.46
CA LEU A 148 4.39 9.05 -0.04
C LEU A 148 4.85 10.40 0.54
N HIS A 149 6.02 10.90 0.11
CA HIS A 149 6.72 12.05 0.71
C HIS A 149 6.62 13.37 -0.08
N LEU A 150 6.67 13.32 -1.42
CA LEU A 150 6.78 14.51 -2.29
C LEU A 150 5.49 14.80 -3.06
N GLY A 151 4.71 13.77 -3.41
CA GLY A 151 3.48 13.90 -4.20
C GLY A 151 2.19 13.82 -3.38
N GLY A 152 2.28 13.94 -2.05
CA GLY A 152 1.26 13.45 -1.12
C GLY A 152 0.76 14.44 -0.07
N SER A 153 1.13 15.72 -0.12
CA SER A 153 0.33 16.73 0.56
C SER A 153 -0.98 16.91 -0.22
N GLY A 154 -1.90 15.96 -0.12
CA GLY A 154 -3.26 16.08 -0.68
C GLY A 154 -3.79 14.86 -1.43
N ASP A 155 -2.96 13.97 -1.98
CA ASP A 155 -3.42 12.84 -2.81
C ASP A 155 -3.59 11.54 -2.01
N ALA A 156 -4.74 11.41 -1.35
CA ALA A 156 -5.05 10.23 -0.55
C ALA A 156 -5.21 8.94 -1.37
N PHE A 157 -5.54 9.02 -2.67
CA PHE A 157 -5.64 7.84 -3.51
C PHE A 157 -4.24 7.30 -3.84
N ALA A 158 -3.39 8.15 -4.42
CA ALA A 158 -2.06 7.76 -4.86
C ALA A 158 -1.20 7.28 -3.70
N GLN A 159 -1.24 7.97 -2.56
CA GLN A 159 -0.50 7.57 -1.35
C GLN A 159 -0.95 6.20 -0.82
N ARG A 160 -2.26 5.95 -0.74
CA ARG A 160 -2.78 4.68 -0.23
C ARG A 160 -2.37 3.53 -1.15
N GLY A 161 -2.48 3.72 -2.46
CA GLY A 161 -2.10 2.70 -3.43
C GLY A 161 -0.60 2.46 -3.50
N ALA A 162 0.21 3.52 -3.48
CA ALA A 162 1.66 3.42 -3.46
C ALA A 162 2.15 2.67 -2.21
N ALA A 163 1.62 3.03 -1.03
CA ALA A 163 1.99 2.39 0.22
C ALA A 163 1.60 0.90 0.24
N TYR A 164 0.40 0.56 -0.25
CA TYR A 164 -0.06 -0.82 -0.30
C TYR A 164 0.79 -1.67 -1.27
N CYS A 165 1.08 -1.17 -2.47
CA CYS A 165 1.93 -1.87 -3.43
C CYS A 165 3.34 -2.06 -2.87
N LEU A 166 3.93 -1.00 -2.31
CA LEU A 166 5.25 -1.04 -1.71
C LEU A 166 5.32 -2.06 -0.56
N ALA A 167 4.30 -2.15 0.30
CA ALA A 167 4.26 -3.15 1.37
C ALA A 167 4.37 -4.58 0.83
N HIS A 168 3.59 -4.95 -0.18
CA HIS A 168 3.63 -6.31 -0.74
C HIS A 168 4.94 -6.62 -1.46
N ILE A 169 5.50 -5.64 -2.17
CA ILE A 169 6.81 -5.76 -2.82
C ILE A 169 7.89 -6.06 -1.77
N LEU A 170 7.93 -5.27 -0.68
CA LEU A 170 8.94 -5.42 0.37
C LEU A 170 8.76 -6.70 1.18
N MET A 171 7.51 -7.06 1.50
CA MET A 171 7.22 -8.30 2.23
C MET A 171 7.67 -9.54 1.46
N ALA A 172 7.62 -9.55 0.13
CA ALA A 172 8.15 -10.67 -0.66
C ALA A 172 9.66 -10.91 -0.43
N GLY A 173 10.40 -9.88 0.02
CA GLY A 173 11.81 -10.00 0.39
C GLY A 173 12.06 -10.43 1.83
N CYS A 174 11.04 -10.48 2.69
CA CYS A 174 11.17 -10.87 4.09
C CYS A 174 11.28 -12.41 4.24
N PRO A 175 12.25 -12.94 5.02
CA PRO A 175 12.43 -14.37 5.26
C PRO A 175 11.15 -15.12 5.64
N SER A 176 10.32 -14.54 6.49
CA SER A 176 9.05 -15.14 6.94
C SER A 176 8.06 -15.40 5.80
N GLN A 177 8.16 -14.67 4.69
CA GLN A 177 7.25 -14.79 3.55
C GLN A 177 7.79 -15.73 2.45
N ARG A 178 9.02 -16.25 2.61
CA ARG A 178 9.70 -17.07 1.58
C ARG A 178 9.32 -18.55 1.61
N PHE A 179 8.68 -19.04 2.67
CA PHE A 179 8.40 -20.47 2.89
C PHE A 179 7.37 -21.10 1.92
N ALA A 180 6.93 -20.37 0.89
CA ALA A 180 5.86 -20.82 0.00
C ALA A 180 6.24 -20.97 -1.48
N THR A 181 7.51 -20.78 -1.88
CA THR A 181 7.93 -20.89 -3.28
C THR A 181 8.87 -22.07 -3.52
N ASN A 182 8.44 -23.05 -4.34
CA ASN A 182 9.23 -24.24 -4.73
C ASN A 182 10.51 -23.91 -5.54
N ARG A 183 10.63 -22.69 -6.07
CA ARG A 183 11.89 -22.15 -6.61
C ARG A 183 12.57 -21.33 -5.52
N SER A 184 13.82 -21.68 -5.21
CA SER A 184 14.70 -20.86 -4.38
C SER A 184 15.09 -19.59 -5.14
N LEU A 185 14.16 -18.65 -5.31
CA LEU A 185 14.49 -17.28 -5.70
C LEU A 185 15.44 -16.74 -4.63
N LYS A 186 16.69 -16.49 -5.04
CA LYS A 186 17.70 -15.94 -4.15
C LYS A 186 17.34 -14.47 -3.93
N ILE A 187 16.55 -14.17 -2.91
CA ILE A 187 16.23 -12.78 -2.55
C ILE A 187 17.17 -12.31 -1.44
N ASN A 188 17.81 -11.16 -1.63
CA ASN A 188 18.64 -10.52 -0.62
C ASN A 188 17.78 -9.71 0.36
N HIS A 189 17.59 -10.23 1.57
CA HIS A 189 16.79 -9.56 2.60
C HIS A 189 17.33 -8.17 2.98
N ALA A 190 18.65 -7.97 2.92
CA ALA A 190 19.23 -6.68 3.27
C ALA A 190 18.72 -5.55 2.37
N SER A 191 18.39 -5.85 1.10
CA SER A 191 17.90 -4.86 0.14
C SER A 191 16.52 -4.28 0.47
N VAL A 192 15.73 -4.92 1.35
CA VAL A 192 14.39 -4.44 1.73
C VAL A 192 14.34 -3.77 3.11
N MET A 193 15.37 -3.91 3.94
CA MET A 193 15.33 -3.44 5.34
C MET A 193 15.16 -1.93 5.45
N GLU A 194 16.00 -1.16 4.75
CA GLU A 194 15.91 0.30 4.76
C GLU A 194 14.60 0.81 4.11
N PRO A 195 14.17 0.32 2.93
CA PRO A 195 12.87 0.67 2.36
C PRO A 195 11.68 0.35 3.27
N LEU A 196 11.70 -0.80 3.96
CA LEU A 196 10.65 -1.19 4.89
C LEU A 196 10.62 -0.28 6.12
N GLN A 197 11.79 0.11 6.64
CA GLN A 197 11.88 1.08 7.72
C GLN A 197 11.35 2.45 7.29
N ALA A 198 11.63 2.89 6.06
CA ALA A 198 11.12 4.15 5.51
C ALA A 198 9.59 4.13 5.36
N LEU A 199 9.01 3.02 4.88
CA LEU A 199 7.56 2.84 4.80
C LEU A 199 6.92 2.87 6.20
N ILE A 200 7.51 2.17 7.18
CA ILE A 200 7.00 2.15 8.56
C ILE A 200 7.09 3.54 9.20
N SER A 201 8.19 4.26 8.98
CA SER A 201 8.36 5.64 9.43
C SER A 201 7.28 6.57 8.85
N TRP A 202 6.97 6.41 7.56
CA TRP A 202 5.86 7.15 6.95
C TRP A 202 4.51 6.78 7.59
N ILE A 203 4.22 5.49 7.82
CA ILE A 203 2.98 5.06 8.49
C ILE A 203 2.87 5.67 9.88
N THR A 204 3.92 5.60 10.71
CA THR A 204 3.90 6.15 12.06
C THR A 204 3.73 7.66 12.05
N SER A 205 4.34 8.37 11.09
CA SER A 205 4.12 9.82 10.91
C SER A 205 2.64 10.17 10.67
N GLN A 206 1.92 9.36 9.89
CA GLN A 206 0.48 9.58 9.67
C GLN A 206 -0.33 9.29 10.94
N LEU A 207 0.05 8.26 11.70
CA LEU A 207 -0.62 7.87 12.94
C LEU A 207 -0.40 8.83 14.11
N GLN A 208 0.59 9.73 14.02
CA GLN A 208 0.78 10.82 14.98
C GLN A 208 -0.42 11.77 14.98
N SER A 209 -1.04 11.99 13.82
CA SER A 209 -2.30 12.73 13.69
C SER A 209 -3.46 11.94 14.30
N SER A 210 -4.41 12.65 14.91
CA SER A 210 -5.70 12.07 15.35
C SER A 210 -6.79 12.18 14.27
N ALA A 211 -6.46 12.66 13.07
CA ALA A 211 -7.41 12.81 11.99
C ALA A 211 -7.83 11.45 11.41
N SER A 212 -9.14 11.26 11.22
CA SER A 212 -9.70 10.05 10.60
C SER A 212 -9.19 9.84 9.17
N SER A 213 -8.89 10.92 8.44
CA SER A 213 -8.28 10.85 7.10
C SER A 213 -6.89 10.21 7.12
N SER A 214 -6.00 10.63 8.02
CA SER A 214 -4.65 10.05 8.19
C SER A 214 -4.73 8.57 8.58
N LEU A 215 -5.68 8.20 9.44
CA LEU A 215 -5.91 6.82 9.82
C LEU A 215 -6.41 5.97 8.63
N SER A 216 -7.40 6.47 7.88
CA SER A 216 -7.94 5.81 6.68
C SER A 216 -6.91 5.65 5.55
N LEU A 217 -5.88 6.50 5.55
CA LEU A 217 -4.80 6.48 4.57
C LEU A 217 -3.89 5.26 4.78
N VAL A 218 -3.55 4.96 6.03
CA VAL A 218 -2.55 3.93 6.35
C VAL A 218 -3.13 2.57 6.69
N THR A 219 -4.41 2.50 7.09
CA THR A 219 -5.02 1.26 7.61
C THR A 219 -4.91 0.05 6.65
N PRO A 220 -5.16 0.19 5.33
CA PRO A 220 -5.04 -0.95 4.42
C PRO A 220 -3.60 -1.49 4.31
N THR A 221 -2.63 -0.59 4.22
CA THR A 221 -1.21 -0.94 4.18
C THR A 221 -0.74 -1.55 5.49
N LEU A 222 -1.14 -0.96 6.63
CA LEU A 222 -0.79 -1.49 7.94
C LEU A 222 -1.35 -2.91 8.13
N THR A 223 -2.62 -3.13 7.78
CA THR A 223 -3.26 -4.45 7.84
C THR A 223 -2.53 -5.48 6.98
N ALA A 224 -2.07 -5.08 5.79
CA ALA A 224 -1.25 -5.96 4.95
C ALA A 224 0.09 -6.31 5.61
N LEU A 225 0.79 -5.34 6.20
CA LEU A 225 2.08 -5.55 6.85
C LEU A 225 2.00 -6.49 8.07
N MET A 226 0.85 -6.57 8.74
CA MET A 226 0.68 -7.40 9.93
C MET A 226 0.82 -8.91 9.68
N ILE A 227 0.77 -9.37 8.42
CA ILE A 227 1.04 -10.78 8.10
C ILE A 227 2.54 -11.12 8.18
N CYS A 228 3.41 -10.12 8.20
CA CYS A 228 4.87 -10.26 8.17
C CYS A 228 5.51 -9.97 9.54
N PRO A 229 6.08 -10.97 10.24
CA PRO A 229 6.78 -10.80 11.53
C PRO A 229 7.82 -9.67 11.56
N GLU A 230 8.62 -9.53 10.51
CA GLU A 230 9.66 -8.50 10.39
C GLU A 230 9.03 -7.10 10.42
N ALA A 231 7.95 -6.89 9.65
CA ALA A 231 7.21 -5.64 9.64
C ALA A 231 6.51 -5.37 10.98
N ARG A 232 5.94 -6.40 11.63
CA ARG A 232 5.34 -6.28 12.98
C ARG A 232 6.36 -5.81 14.00
N SER A 233 7.54 -6.43 14.03
CA SER A 233 8.64 -6.06 14.92
C SER A 233 9.09 -4.61 14.69
N MET A 234 9.35 -4.23 13.43
CA MET A 234 9.77 -2.86 13.09
C MET A 234 8.71 -1.81 13.43
N PHE A 235 7.42 -2.11 13.20
CA PHE A 235 6.31 -1.22 13.54
C PHE A 235 6.18 -1.05 15.06
N ALA A 236 6.23 -2.15 15.82
CA ALA A 236 6.17 -2.10 17.29
C ALA A 236 7.34 -1.30 17.87
N ASN A 237 8.55 -1.51 17.36
CA ASN A 237 9.76 -0.80 17.78
C ASN A 237 9.71 0.70 17.44
N SER A 238 8.92 1.07 16.42
CA SER A 238 8.66 2.47 16.03
C SER A 238 7.53 3.14 16.85
N GLY A 239 7.11 2.54 17.97
CA GLY A 239 6.04 3.06 18.83
C GLY A 239 4.63 2.77 18.34
N GLY A 240 4.48 1.89 17.33
CA GLY A 240 3.20 1.56 16.70
C GLY A 240 2.09 1.14 17.67
N ILE A 241 2.42 0.42 18.74
CA ILE A 241 1.48 -0.05 19.77
C ILE A 241 0.79 1.14 20.46
N GLY A 242 1.55 2.18 20.82
CA GLY A 242 0.99 3.38 21.45
C GLY A 242 0.06 4.14 20.54
N TYR A 243 0.39 4.25 19.25
CA TYR A 243 -0.49 4.87 18.26
C TYR A 243 -1.81 4.09 18.10
N LEU A 244 -1.75 2.77 17.94
CA LEU A 244 -2.95 1.93 17.82
C LEU A 244 -3.84 2.03 19.07
N SER A 245 -3.25 1.91 20.25
CA SER A 245 -3.96 1.98 21.53
C SER A 245 -4.67 3.32 21.71
N ARG A 246 -4.01 4.42 21.31
CA ARG A 246 -4.61 5.76 21.33
C ARG A 246 -5.80 5.88 20.37
N HIS A 247 -5.65 5.41 19.13
CA HIS A 247 -6.72 5.48 18.13
C HIS A 247 -7.93 4.62 18.51
N LEU A 248 -7.72 3.44 19.12
CA LEU A 248 -8.81 2.61 19.64
C LEU A 248 -9.60 3.33 20.75
N ARG A 249 -8.92 3.91 21.76
CA ARG A 249 -9.59 4.65 22.84
C ARG A 249 -10.31 5.92 22.37
N ASN A 250 -9.81 6.55 21.32
CA ASN A 250 -10.44 7.76 20.77
C ASN A 250 -11.63 7.40 19.86
N GLY A 251 -11.56 6.27 19.14
CA GLY A 251 -12.63 5.83 18.25
C GLY A 251 -13.88 5.30 18.96
N THR A 252 -13.76 4.86 20.23
CA THR A 252 -14.88 4.42 21.07
C THR A 252 -15.66 5.57 21.69
N LYS A 253 -15.04 6.75 21.83
CA LYS A 253 -15.71 7.96 22.29
C LYS A 253 -16.53 8.53 21.13
N GLY A 254 -17.79 8.09 21.02
CA GLY A 254 -18.71 8.51 19.98
C GLY A 254 -18.64 10.01 19.72
N SER A 255 -18.09 10.40 18.57
CA SER A 255 -18.10 11.78 18.15
C SER A 255 -19.55 12.18 17.90
N LYS A 256 -20.08 13.11 18.70
CA LYS A 256 -21.42 13.72 18.51
C LYS A 256 -21.56 14.41 17.14
N THR A 257 -20.50 14.50 16.35
CA THR A 257 -20.44 15.15 15.04
C THR A 257 -20.19 14.19 13.87
N GLY A 258 -20.33 12.87 14.06
CA GLY A 258 -20.29 11.90 12.95
C GLY A 258 -18.90 11.64 12.34
N SER A 259 -17.84 12.16 12.96
CA SER A 259 -16.45 12.09 12.48
C SER A 259 -15.59 11.00 13.15
N GLY A 260 -16.22 10.01 13.81
CA GLY A 260 -15.53 8.90 14.49
C GLY A 260 -14.98 7.84 13.53
N ALA A 261 -14.12 6.95 14.05
CA ALA A 261 -13.66 5.79 13.31
C ALA A 261 -14.83 4.85 12.99
N THR A 262 -14.88 4.34 11.76
CA THR A 262 -15.90 3.36 11.37
C THR A 262 -15.70 2.03 12.12
N VAL A 263 -16.76 1.22 12.26
CA VAL A 263 -16.66 -0.12 12.87
C VAL A 263 -15.62 -0.98 12.17
N GLN A 264 -15.52 -0.90 10.84
CA GLN A 264 -14.54 -1.64 10.06
C GLN A 264 -13.11 -1.19 10.37
N GLN A 265 -12.88 0.12 10.50
CA GLN A 265 -11.56 0.64 10.92
C GLN A 265 -11.21 0.21 12.35
N LEU A 266 -12.17 0.25 13.29
CA LEU A 266 -11.93 -0.24 14.66
C LEU A 266 -11.56 -1.72 14.68
N TYR A 267 -12.25 -2.54 13.87
CA TYR A 267 -11.90 -3.93 13.69
C TYR A 267 -10.46 -4.10 13.15
N GLU A 268 -10.07 -3.32 12.14
CA GLU A 268 -8.74 -3.40 11.53
C GLU A 268 -7.63 -2.97 12.48
N LEU A 269 -7.84 -1.91 13.27
CA LEU A 269 -6.88 -1.48 14.30
C LEU A 269 -6.77 -2.51 15.42
N CYS A 270 -7.90 -3.09 15.84
CA CYS A 270 -7.93 -4.18 16.80
C CYS A 270 -7.20 -5.42 16.27
N PHE A 271 -7.42 -5.77 15.00
CA PHE A 271 -6.70 -6.85 14.33
C PHE A 271 -5.20 -6.58 14.30
N CYS A 272 -4.77 -5.37 13.95
CA CYS A 272 -3.35 -5.01 13.96
C CYS A 272 -2.76 -5.16 15.37
N LEU A 273 -3.43 -4.61 16.39
CA LEU A 273 -2.97 -4.72 17.77
C LEU A 273 -2.91 -6.17 18.25
N TRP A 274 -3.92 -6.98 17.90
CA TRP A 274 -3.96 -8.42 18.19
C TRP A 274 -2.79 -9.15 17.53
N THR A 275 -2.50 -8.93 16.25
CA THR A 275 -1.36 -9.58 15.57
C THR A 275 -0.01 -9.22 16.18
N LEU A 276 0.14 -8.03 16.76
CA LEU A 276 1.38 -7.64 17.46
C LEU A 276 1.61 -8.44 18.75
N THR A 277 0.57 -9.07 19.32
CA THR A 277 0.72 -9.93 20.50
C THR A 277 1.56 -11.18 20.22
N TYR A 278 1.63 -11.65 18.97
CA TYR A 278 2.50 -12.78 18.61
C TYR A 278 3.98 -12.48 18.86
N GLU A 279 4.38 -11.21 18.77
CA GLU A 279 5.76 -10.79 19.02
C GLU A 279 6.09 -10.65 20.52
N CYS A 280 5.08 -10.66 21.39
CA CYS A 280 5.28 -10.57 22.84
C CYS A 280 6.13 -11.72 23.39
N ASN A 281 6.00 -12.93 22.85
CA ASN A 281 6.80 -14.06 23.33
C ASN A 281 8.28 -13.89 23.01
N SER A 282 8.59 -13.34 21.84
CA SER A 282 9.95 -13.20 21.32
C SER A 282 10.64 -11.89 21.71
N SER A 283 9.91 -10.88 22.18
CA SER A 283 10.46 -9.55 22.47
C SER A 283 9.98 -8.96 23.80
N ALA A 284 10.89 -8.83 24.76
CA ALA A 284 10.62 -8.16 26.04
C ALA A 284 10.24 -6.68 25.84
N MET A 285 10.85 -6.00 24.87
CA MET A 285 10.57 -4.60 24.58
C MET A 285 9.13 -4.41 24.10
N ILE A 286 8.65 -5.30 23.23
CA ILE A 286 7.26 -5.29 22.74
C ILE A 286 6.29 -5.55 23.89
N ARG A 287 6.56 -6.54 24.76
CA ARG A 287 5.74 -6.76 25.96
C ARG A 287 5.63 -5.52 26.83
N THR A 288 6.76 -4.86 27.10
CA THR A 288 6.78 -3.64 27.90
C THR A 288 6.00 -2.51 27.22
N ALA A 289 6.03 -2.40 25.89
CA ALA A 289 5.24 -1.41 25.16
C ALA A 289 3.73 -1.62 25.32
N PHE A 290 3.23 -2.88 25.28
CA PHE A 290 1.83 -3.18 25.55
C PHE A 290 1.36 -2.70 26.93
N VAL A 291 2.20 -2.89 27.95
CA VAL A 291 1.92 -2.43 29.32
C VAL A 291 1.99 -0.90 29.39
N ARG A 292 3.10 -0.30 28.96
CA ARG A 292 3.35 1.15 29.00
C ARG A 292 2.24 1.95 28.31
N ASP A 293 1.80 1.47 27.15
CA ASP A 293 0.88 2.23 26.29
C ASP A 293 -0.60 1.91 26.55
N ASN A 294 -0.87 1.11 27.60
CA ASN A 294 -2.22 0.70 28.02
C ASN A 294 -3.01 0.04 26.89
N ALA A 295 -2.34 -0.84 26.12
CA ALA A 295 -2.94 -1.53 24.99
C ALA A 295 -4.09 -2.47 25.43
N VAL A 296 -3.89 -3.19 26.54
CA VAL A 296 -4.93 -4.07 27.11
C VAL A 296 -6.15 -3.27 27.56
N HIS A 297 -5.96 -2.15 28.26
CA HIS A 297 -7.07 -1.27 28.64
C HIS A 297 -7.82 -0.71 27.43
N ALA A 298 -7.12 -0.36 26.34
CA ALA A 298 -7.76 0.08 25.12
C ALA A 298 -8.67 -1.00 24.51
N LEU A 299 -8.29 -2.27 24.60
CA LEU A 299 -9.13 -3.40 24.18
C LEU A 299 -10.34 -3.62 25.10
N VAL A 300 -10.15 -3.50 26.42
CA VAL A 300 -11.26 -3.58 27.39
C VAL A 300 -12.29 -2.47 27.17
N ASP A 301 -11.84 -1.23 26.96
CA ASP A 301 -12.70 -0.10 26.63
C ASP A 301 -13.46 -0.36 25.32
N LEU A 302 -12.80 -0.95 24.32
CA LEU A 302 -13.40 -1.32 23.05
C LEU A 302 -14.48 -2.39 23.23
N VAL A 303 -14.20 -3.47 23.97
CA VAL A 303 -15.18 -4.53 24.25
C VAL A 303 -16.39 -3.98 24.99
N SER A 304 -16.17 -3.11 25.97
CA SER A 304 -17.23 -2.54 26.81
C SER A 304 -18.14 -1.57 26.04
N SER A 305 -17.64 -0.95 24.98
CA SER A 305 -18.36 0.07 24.20
C SER A 305 -18.82 -0.41 22.82
N ALA A 306 -18.26 -1.49 22.28
CA ALA A 306 -18.54 -1.97 20.93
C ALA A 306 -19.86 -2.76 20.87
N PRO A 307 -20.84 -2.37 20.04
CA PRO A 307 -22.09 -3.11 19.89
C PRO A 307 -21.97 -4.32 18.94
N ARG A 308 -20.81 -4.54 18.31
CA ARG A 308 -20.64 -5.51 17.22
C ARG A 308 -19.71 -6.65 17.62
N GLU A 309 -20.26 -7.86 17.57
CA GLU A 309 -19.60 -9.11 17.97
C GLU A 309 -18.25 -9.35 17.28
N LYS A 310 -18.12 -9.01 15.99
CA LYS A 310 -16.88 -9.19 15.22
C LYS A 310 -15.68 -8.47 15.86
N VAL A 311 -15.88 -7.26 16.41
CA VAL A 311 -14.82 -6.49 17.07
C VAL A 311 -14.49 -7.10 18.43
N VAL A 312 -15.52 -7.49 19.19
CA VAL A 312 -15.39 -8.12 20.50
C VAL A 312 -14.61 -9.43 20.42
N ARG A 313 -14.92 -10.29 19.44
CA ARG A 313 -14.24 -11.58 19.26
C ARG A 313 -12.73 -11.41 19.07
N VAL A 314 -12.30 -10.45 18.24
CA VAL A 314 -10.86 -10.19 18.02
C VAL A 314 -10.20 -9.59 19.25
N ALA A 315 -10.90 -8.70 19.98
CA ALA A 315 -10.36 -8.09 21.19
C ALA A 315 -10.17 -9.07 22.36
N LEU A 316 -10.97 -10.15 22.42
CA LEU A 316 -10.89 -11.20 23.44
C LEU A 316 -9.95 -12.37 23.09
N SER A 317 -9.47 -12.44 21.84
CA SER A 317 -8.55 -13.48 21.36
C SER A 317 -7.11 -13.18 21.75
#